data_AF-A0A835CQ24-F1
#
_entry.id   AF-A0A835CQ24-F1
#
_cell.length_a   1.000
_cell.length_b   1.000
_cell.length_c   1.000
_cell.angle_alpha   90.00
_cell.angle_beta   90.00
_cell.angle_gamma   90.00
#
_symmetry.space_group_name_H-M   'P 1'
#
loop_
_entity.id
_entity.type
_entity.pdbx_description
1 polymer ?
#
loop_
_entity_poly.entity_id
_entity_poly.type
_entity_poly.pdbx_seq_one_letter_code
_entity_poly.pdbx_strand_id
1 'polypeptide(L)'
;MINTFSDLMYDMLYAAIPTTDNQDQYIDSGPDGLPAFGFRIGSEVKQPYRLCLPEKLPSEFTIVISIKPMTEETSYIFAVLNPFDTIIQLGIRLLEVVKSTQIISLIYTDSDDHSHSEEIAQFTVPSLYTKWSLIVIKVSSKNITLYLDCHEIGTKIVTRSPQELVFDAASTLYIGQAGPHVREKFDGLLQTLRLYSGLQDNITNCYHKLKGQKGQIGQPGPPGLPGQQGLPGPSGPPGPPGPPGSVQLPSIPISILDDSHKIKESTLSSLPGVSILNNDKLNKHNDVTNLKYDYQEHDNSGDGSSSVLTKNMKKLTTQIVPGAIIFQDKSALTEMSTISQVGTLAYIVDEEALLVKVNFGWQYISLGSLLSIPTSSQSTVELSSSSSVTPSYGLSNLIEQNKKKKIEDNGVHPRNPKMLRIAALNDPTTGDMHGIKSADYACYRQARRNGFDGSFQALLSSRTHNIEDIIKQEDRNIPIVNLKGEILFNSWNEMINRNGAYSTTKPRIYTFNGKDILTDFSWFHKKIWLGSPLDGDQVVDLDCDAWRSESTEHYGLVSSIINGFLHESIRYSCKTKLAILCVEMNTEEYEKR
;
A
#
# COMPACT_ATOMS: atom_id res chain seq x y z
N MET A 1 -20.61 14.84 -29.16
CA MET A 1 -20.59 13.79 -28.13
C MET A 1 -19.31 13.01 -28.30
N ILE A 2 -18.48 12.94 -27.26
CA ILE A 2 -17.33 12.04 -27.19
C ILE A 2 -17.49 11.32 -25.86
N ASN A 3 -17.77 10.02 -25.87
CA ASN A 3 -17.86 9.23 -24.66
C ASN A 3 -16.44 8.88 -24.18
N THR A 4 -15.84 9.78 -23.41
CA THR A 4 -14.67 9.46 -22.60
C THR A 4 -15.11 8.54 -21.45
N PHE A 5 -15.22 7.24 -21.75
CA PHE A 5 -15.11 6.21 -20.72
C PHE A 5 -13.83 6.50 -19.93
N SER A 6 -13.90 6.46 -18.61
CA SER A 6 -12.72 6.62 -17.77
C SER A 6 -11.90 5.33 -17.85
N ASP A 7 -10.67 5.43 -18.39
CA ASP A 7 -9.74 4.31 -18.56
C ASP A 7 -9.43 3.64 -17.21
N LEU A 8 -10.15 2.57 -16.91
CA LEU A 8 -9.97 1.77 -15.70
C LEU A 8 -8.74 0.87 -15.87
N MET A 9 -7.74 1.09 -15.01
CA MET A 9 -6.53 0.27 -14.93
C MET A 9 -6.68 -0.82 -13.86
N TYR A 10 -6.34 -2.04 -14.26
CA TYR A 10 -6.29 -3.24 -13.44
C TYR A 10 -4.83 -3.74 -13.38
N ASP A 11 -4.32 -4.04 -12.19
CA ASP A 11 -2.94 -4.52 -11.99
C ASP A 11 -2.97 -5.98 -11.49
N MET A 12 -2.57 -6.90 -12.37
CA MET A 12 -2.66 -8.33 -12.14
C MET A 12 -1.50 -8.87 -11.28
N LEU A 13 -0.40 -8.12 -11.13
CA LEU A 13 0.69 -8.50 -10.21
C LEU A 13 0.27 -8.42 -8.73
N TYR A 14 -0.89 -7.85 -8.41
CA TYR A 14 -1.47 -7.96 -7.06
C TYR A 14 -1.73 -9.42 -6.64
N ALA A 15 -1.97 -10.34 -7.59
CA ALA A 15 -2.06 -11.78 -7.31
C ALA A 15 -0.70 -12.42 -6.96
N ALA A 16 0.42 -11.81 -7.39
CA ALA A 16 1.78 -12.33 -7.23
C ALA A 16 2.54 -11.74 -6.03
N ILE A 17 1.83 -11.26 -5.01
CA ILE A 17 2.46 -10.85 -3.75
C ILE A 17 2.94 -12.12 -3.03
N PRO A 18 4.26 -12.32 -2.83
CA PRO A 18 4.78 -13.60 -2.34
C PRO A 18 4.33 -13.84 -0.89
N THR A 19 3.70 -14.99 -0.67
CA THR A 19 3.43 -15.51 0.67
C THR A 19 4.70 -16.14 1.25
N THR A 20 4.82 -16.17 2.58
CA THR A 20 6.02 -16.66 3.30
C THR A 20 6.31 -18.15 3.14
N ASP A 21 5.48 -18.87 2.37
CA ASP A 21 5.50 -20.34 2.20
C ASP A 21 5.96 -20.76 0.79
N ASN A 22 5.98 -19.85 -0.18
CA ASN A 22 6.22 -20.16 -1.58
C ASN A 22 7.69 -19.92 -1.98
N GLN A 23 8.52 -20.94 -1.81
CA GLN A 23 9.98 -20.88 -2.06
C GLN A 23 10.35 -20.68 -3.55
N ASP A 24 9.41 -20.89 -4.46
CA ASP A 24 9.60 -20.72 -5.90
C ASP A 24 9.39 -19.27 -6.37
N GLN A 25 8.76 -18.41 -5.56
CA GLN A 25 8.68 -16.98 -5.83
C GLN A 25 9.88 -16.24 -5.22
N TYR A 26 10.38 -15.23 -5.93
CA TYR A 26 11.46 -14.36 -5.45
C TYR A 26 11.27 -12.91 -5.90
N ILE A 27 12.14 -12.00 -5.43
CA ILE A 27 12.17 -10.60 -5.86
C ILE A 27 13.60 -10.26 -6.32
N ASP A 28 13.72 -9.54 -7.44
CA ASP A 28 14.98 -9.11 -8.04
C ASP A 28 14.82 -7.70 -8.66
N SER A 29 15.88 -7.13 -9.23
CA SER A 29 15.91 -5.80 -9.82
C SER A 29 15.32 -5.77 -11.24
N GLY A 30 14.32 -4.92 -11.45
CA GLY A 30 13.77 -4.59 -12.76
C GLY A 30 14.66 -3.66 -13.60
N PRO A 31 14.26 -3.38 -14.86
CA PRO A 31 15.05 -2.61 -15.82
C PRO A 31 15.24 -1.13 -15.47
N ASP A 32 14.51 -0.61 -14.48
CA ASP A 32 14.61 0.75 -13.94
C ASP A 32 15.16 0.77 -12.48
N GLY A 33 15.53 -0.38 -11.93
CA GLY A 33 15.99 -0.55 -10.55
C GLY A 33 14.87 -0.73 -9.51
N LEU A 34 13.60 -0.71 -9.90
CA LEU A 34 12.47 -1.06 -9.03
C LEU A 34 12.29 -2.59 -8.93
N PRO A 35 11.74 -3.13 -7.83
CA PRO A 35 11.57 -4.57 -7.67
C PRO A 35 10.69 -5.19 -8.76
N ALA A 36 11.05 -6.41 -9.18
CA ALA A 36 10.28 -7.28 -10.05
C ALA A 36 10.07 -8.65 -9.38
N PHE A 37 8.92 -9.26 -9.63
CA PHE A 37 8.58 -10.59 -9.11
C PHE A 37 9.21 -11.65 -10.01
N GLY A 38 9.97 -12.56 -9.41
CA GLY A 38 10.55 -13.73 -10.06
C GLY A 38 9.73 -14.98 -9.78
N PHE A 39 9.54 -15.81 -10.79
CA PHE A 39 8.76 -17.04 -10.77
C PHE A 39 9.64 -18.19 -11.26
N ARG A 40 9.56 -19.34 -10.59
CA ARG A 40 10.18 -20.59 -11.02
C ARG A 40 9.10 -21.58 -11.44
N ILE A 41 9.50 -22.68 -12.07
CA ILE A 41 8.60 -23.77 -12.47
C ILE A 41 7.78 -24.35 -11.29
N GLY A 42 8.24 -24.26 -10.04
CA GLY A 42 7.43 -24.66 -8.89
C GLY A 42 6.30 -23.66 -8.52
N SER A 43 6.41 -22.39 -8.92
CA SER A 43 5.47 -21.32 -8.52
C SER A 43 4.03 -21.67 -8.88
N GLU A 44 3.17 -21.70 -7.86
CA GLU A 44 1.71 -21.65 -8.02
C GLU A 44 1.21 -20.29 -7.53
N VAL A 45 0.73 -19.46 -8.47
CA VAL A 45 0.17 -18.12 -8.19
C VAL A 45 -1.21 -18.04 -8.82
N LYS A 46 -2.24 -17.96 -7.97
CA LYS A 46 -3.65 -17.96 -8.41
C LYS A 46 -4.55 -17.14 -7.49
N GLN A 47 -5.52 -16.44 -8.08
CA GLN A 47 -6.48 -15.59 -7.37
C GLN A 47 -7.83 -15.58 -8.13
N PRO A 48 -9.00 -15.57 -7.46
CA PRO A 48 -10.28 -15.34 -8.13
C PRO A 48 -10.26 -14.05 -8.95
N TYR A 49 -10.62 -14.12 -10.23
CA TYR A 49 -10.30 -13.07 -11.21
C TYR A 49 -10.86 -11.68 -10.82
N ARG A 50 -12.04 -11.64 -10.17
CA ARG A 50 -12.76 -10.43 -9.72
C ARG A 50 -11.97 -9.53 -8.75
N LEU A 51 -10.87 -10.02 -8.19
CA LEU A 51 -9.97 -9.24 -7.33
C LEU A 51 -8.87 -8.50 -8.11
N CYS A 52 -8.67 -8.82 -9.39
CA CYS A 52 -7.59 -8.31 -10.23
C CYS A 52 -8.05 -7.86 -11.63
N LEU A 53 -9.29 -8.15 -12.03
CA LEU A 53 -9.87 -7.89 -13.36
C LEU A 53 -11.36 -7.52 -13.25
N PRO A 54 -11.94 -6.83 -14.26
CA PRO A 54 -13.37 -6.55 -14.31
C PRO A 54 -14.20 -7.81 -14.59
N GLU A 55 -15.45 -7.84 -14.14
CA GLU A 55 -16.43 -8.90 -14.45
C GLU A 55 -16.68 -9.08 -15.96
N LYS A 56 -16.64 -7.96 -16.70
CA LYS A 56 -16.79 -7.91 -18.15
C LYS A 56 -15.66 -7.07 -18.75
N LEU A 57 -14.94 -7.65 -19.69
CA LEU A 57 -13.90 -7.00 -20.47
C LEU A 57 -14.54 -6.19 -21.61
N PRO A 58 -14.27 -4.88 -21.73
CA PRO A 58 -14.83 -4.05 -22.80
C PRO A 58 -14.34 -4.50 -24.17
N SER A 59 -15.02 -4.03 -25.23
CA SER A 59 -14.63 -4.36 -26.60
C SER A 59 -13.27 -3.81 -27.00
N GLU A 60 -12.77 -2.76 -26.35
CA GLU A 60 -11.45 -2.21 -26.58
C GLU A 60 -10.66 -2.12 -25.27
N PHE A 61 -9.45 -2.68 -25.25
CA PHE A 61 -8.58 -2.74 -24.08
C PHE A 61 -7.09 -2.82 -24.47
N THR A 62 -6.21 -2.50 -23.52
CA THR A 62 -4.75 -2.58 -23.71
C THR A 62 -4.10 -3.43 -22.62
N ILE A 63 -3.36 -4.47 -22.99
CA ILE A 63 -2.53 -5.27 -22.08
C ILE A 63 -1.10 -4.73 -22.13
N VAL A 64 -0.47 -4.57 -20.95
CA VAL A 64 0.89 -4.00 -20.79
C VAL A 64 1.71 -4.91 -19.88
N ILE A 65 2.83 -5.42 -20.39
CA ILE A 65 3.68 -6.40 -19.70
C ILE A 65 5.14 -5.95 -19.75
N SER A 66 5.83 -5.90 -18.61
CA SER A 66 7.28 -5.70 -18.51
C SER A 66 7.89 -6.98 -17.96
N ILE A 67 8.59 -7.73 -18.81
CA ILE A 67 8.95 -9.14 -18.59
C ILE A 67 10.43 -9.42 -18.94
N LYS A 68 11.01 -10.42 -18.25
CA LYS A 68 12.29 -11.04 -18.61
C LYS A 68 12.18 -12.56 -18.46
N PRO A 69 11.88 -13.31 -19.54
CA PRO A 69 11.84 -14.76 -19.53
C PRO A 69 13.21 -15.38 -19.23
N MET A 70 13.23 -16.45 -18.45
CA MET A 70 14.41 -17.26 -18.14
C MET A 70 14.28 -18.72 -18.60
N THR A 71 13.23 -19.03 -19.39
CA THR A 71 13.10 -20.26 -20.18
C THR A 71 13.03 -19.94 -21.68
N GLU A 72 13.47 -20.89 -22.52
CA GLU A 72 13.25 -20.89 -23.97
C GLU A 72 12.02 -21.75 -24.38
N GLU A 73 11.37 -22.40 -23.41
CA GLU A 73 10.20 -23.27 -23.62
C GLU A 73 8.86 -22.50 -23.69
N THR A 74 7.84 -23.16 -24.22
CA THR A 74 6.46 -22.63 -24.28
C THR A 74 5.89 -22.45 -22.86
N SER A 75 5.40 -21.26 -22.54
CA SER A 75 4.99 -20.86 -21.20
C SER A 75 3.88 -19.79 -21.18
N TYR A 76 3.05 -19.79 -20.14
CA TYR A 76 2.01 -18.76 -19.94
C TYR A 76 2.49 -17.63 -19.03
N ILE A 77 2.40 -16.38 -19.51
CA ILE A 77 2.63 -15.20 -18.66
C ILE A 77 1.50 -15.07 -17.64
N PHE A 78 0.26 -15.18 -18.11
CA PHE A 78 -0.94 -15.29 -17.29
C PHE A 78 -2.07 -15.95 -18.09
N ALA A 79 -3.04 -16.50 -17.38
CA ALA A 79 -4.28 -17.01 -17.95
C ALA A 79 -5.44 -16.86 -16.94
N VAL A 80 -6.62 -16.47 -17.42
CA VAL A 80 -7.89 -16.55 -16.68
C VAL A 80 -8.60 -17.80 -17.18
N LEU A 81 -8.79 -18.78 -16.30
CA LEU A 81 -9.51 -20.02 -16.62
C LEU A 81 -10.92 -20.02 -16.02
N ASN A 82 -11.83 -20.70 -16.72
CA ASN A 82 -13.18 -21.02 -16.26
C ASN A 82 -13.17 -21.81 -14.92
N PRO A 83 -14.32 -21.95 -14.22
CA PRO A 83 -14.43 -22.61 -12.91
C PRO A 83 -14.06 -24.10 -12.88
N PHE A 84 -13.76 -24.70 -14.04
CA PHE A 84 -13.36 -26.10 -14.18
C PHE A 84 -11.87 -26.28 -14.50
N ASP A 85 -11.10 -25.18 -14.60
CA ASP A 85 -9.69 -25.18 -15.03
C ASP A 85 -9.47 -25.87 -16.40
N THR A 86 -10.41 -25.72 -17.34
CA THR A 86 -10.38 -26.37 -18.68
C THR A 86 -10.34 -25.40 -19.86
N ILE A 87 -10.95 -24.22 -19.76
CA ILE A 87 -11.00 -23.21 -20.82
C ILE A 87 -10.34 -21.93 -20.30
N ILE A 88 -9.27 -21.51 -20.97
CA ILE A 88 -8.67 -20.19 -20.81
C ILE A 88 -9.57 -19.19 -21.56
N GLN A 89 -10.21 -18.28 -20.81
CA GLN A 89 -11.06 -17.22 -21.35
C GLN A 89 -10.24 -16.03 -21.87
N LEU A 90 -9.13 -15.69 -21.19
CA LEU A 90 -8.16 -14.68 -21.60
C LEU A 90 -6.76 -15.09 -21.15
N GLY A 91 -5.75 -14.99 -22.01
CA GLY A 91 -4.37 -15.24 -21.58
C GLY A 91 -3.31 -14.81 -22.60
N ILE A 92 -2.06 -14.70 -22.14
CA ILE A 92 -0.90 -14.48 -23.01
C ILE A 92 0.09 -15.63 -22.86
N ARG A 93 0.38 -16.27 -23.99
CA ARG A 93 1.27 -17.43 -24.13
C ARG A 93 2.51 -17.03 -24.92
N LEU A 94 3.68 -17.39 -24.42
CA LEU A 94 4.94 -17.36 -25.16
C LEU A 94 5.18 -18.78 -25.68
N LEU A 95 5.43 -18.92 -26.99
CA LEU A 95 5.85 -20.19 -27.56
C LEU A 95 7.37 -20.37 -27.45
N GLU A 96 7.85 -21.57 -27.75
CA GLU A 96 9.28 -21.90 -27.77
C GLU A 96 10.12 -20.99 -28.68
N VAL A 97 11.41 -20.84 -28.35
CA VAL A 97 12.37 -20.04 -29.12
C VAL A 97 12.92 -20.86 -30.29
N VAL A 98 12.50 -20.53 -31.51
CA VAL A 98 12.95 -21.19 -32.74
C VAL A 98 13.87 -20.26 -33.52
N LYS A 99 15.14 -20.65 -33.72
CA LYS A 99 16.11 -19.91 -34.56
C LYS A 99 16.20 -18.41 -34.21
N SER A 100 16.32 -18.11 -32.92
CA SER A 100 16.33 -16.77 -32.31
C SER A 100 15.10 -15.89 -32.53
N THR A 101 14.00 -16.43 -33.05
CA THR A 101 12.66 -15.82 -32.97
C THR A 101 11.78 -16.56 -31.96
N GLN A 102 10.71 -15.91 -31.52
CA GLN A 102 9.71 -16.43 -30.60
C GLN A 102 8.32 -15.98 -31.07
N ILE A 103 7.25 -16.64 -30.63
CA ILE A 103 5.87 -16.21 -30.95
C ILE A 103 5.15 -15.82 -29.66
N ILE A 104 4.55 -14.64 -29.66
CA ILE A 104 3.60 -14.20 -28.64
C ILE A 104 2.20 -14.50 -29.17
N SER A 105 1.39 -15.21 -28.37
CA SER A 105 0.00 -15.52 -28.69
C SER A 105 -0.95 -14.94 -27.64
N LEU A 106 -2.06 -14.36 -28.12
CA LEU A 106 -3.17 -13.87 -27.31
C LEU A 106 -4.35 -14.84 -27.44
N ILE A 107 -4.74 -15.41 -26.31
CA ILE A 107 -5.91 -16.27 -26.16
C ILE A 107 -7.10 -15.43 -25.68
N TYR A 108 -8.25 -15.64 -26.30
CA TYR A 108 -9.51 -14.97 -25.99
C TYR A 108 -10.63 -15.92 -26.40
N THR A 109 -11.50 -16.31 -25.48
CA THR A 109 -12.48 -17.38 -25.73
C THR A 109 -13.68 -17.24 -24.83
N ASP A 110 -14.88 -17.38 -25.40
CA ASP A 110 -16.11 -17.49 -24.63
C ASP A 110 -16.29 -18.93 -24.14
N SER A 111 -16.42 -19.10 -22.83
CA SER A 111 -16.58 -20.36 -22.10
C SER A 111 -17.95 -21.01 -22.29
N ASP A 112 -18.99 -20.23 -22.62
CA ASP A 112 -20.33 -20.76 -22.87
C ASP A 112 -20.47 -21.29 -24.31
N ASP A 113 -19.85 -20.63 -25.29
CA ASP A 113 -19.96 -20.97 -26.73
C ASP A 113 -18.88 -21.98 -27.24
N HIS A 114 -17.71 -22.10 -26.60
CA HIS A 114 -16.56 -22.87 -27.13
C HIS A 114 -16.13 -24.04 -26.23
N SER A 115 -15.80 -25.19 -26.83
CA SER A 115 -15.31 -26.37 -26.10
C SER A 115 -13.80 -26.37 -25.83
N HIS A 116 -13.04 -25.46 -26.45
CA HIS A 116 -11.58 -25.34 -26.38
C HIS A 116 -11.17 -23.87 -26.49
N SER A 117 -10.01 -23.51 -25.92
CA SER A 117 -9.45 -22.16 -26.04
C SER A 117 -8.90 -21.85 -27.43
N GLU A 118 -9.17 -20.63 -27.89
CA GLU A 118 -8.78 -20.10 -29.20
C GLU A 118 -7.66 -19.05 -29.09
N GLU A 119 -6.65 -19.18 -29.95
CA GLU A 119 -5.56 -18.21 -30.12
C GLU A 119 -5.92 -17.19 -31.20
N ILE A 120 -6.55 -16.08 -30.80
CA ILE A 120 -7.11 -15.11 -31.76
C ILE A 120 -6.04 -14.25 -32.47
N ALA A 121 -4.84 -14.13 -31.93
CA ALA A 121 -3.74 -13.40 -32.58
C ALA A 121 -2.35 -13.92 -32.17
N GLN A 122 -1.53 -14.26 -33.17
CA GLN A 122 -0.12 -14.65 -33.02
C GLN A 122 0.82 -13.65 -33.72
N PHE A 123 1.95 -13.33 -33.08
CA PHE A 123 2.97 -12.43 -33.59
C PHE A 123 4.38 -13.00 -33.41
N THR A 124 5.16 -13.07 -34.48
CA THR A 124 6.58 -13.44 -34.41
C THR A 124 7.41 -12.23 -33.97
N VAL A 125 8.24 -12.42 -32.93
CA VAL A 125 9.15 -11.43 -32.36
C VAL A 125 10.59 -11.97 -32.33
N PRO A 126 11.62 -11.12 -32.17
CA PRO A 126 12.94 -11.56 -31.74
C PRO A 126 12.87 -12.29 -30.39
N SER A 127 13.76 -13.26 -30.13
CA SER A 127 13.79 -13.99 -28.86
C SER A 127 13.96 -13.06 -27.66
N LEU A 128 13.03 -13.18 -26.71
CA LEU A 128 12.97 -12.41 -25.46
C LEU A 128 13.84 -13.05 -24.35
N TYR A 129 14.34 -14.27 -24.57
CA TYR A 129 15.09 -15.04 -23.57
C TYR A 129 16.24 -14.23 -22.94
N THR A 130 16.26 -14.19 -21.60
CA THR A 130 17.16 -13.43 -20.72
C THR A 130 17.14 -11.91 -20.83
N LYS A 131 16.30 -11.32 -21.71
CA LYS A 131 16.23 -9.86 -21.94
C LYS A 131 15.01 -9.26 -21.26
N TRP A 132 15.15 -8.04 -20.76
CA TRP A 132 14.00 -7.23 -20.36
C TRP A 132 13.33 -6.65 -21.61
N SER A 133 12.03 -6.93 -21.79
CA SER A 133 11.21 -6.36 -22.86
C SER A 133 9.85 -5.86 -22.35
N LEU A 134 9.37 -4.79 -22.99
CA LEU A 134 8.04 -4.20 -22.79
C LEU A 134 7.11 -4.64 -23.92
N ILE A 135 6.14 -5.50 -23.60
CA ILE A 135 5.07 -5.94 -24.51
C ILE A 135 3.84 -5.05 -24.27
N VAL A 136 3.29 -4.47 -25.32
CA VAL A 136 2.00 -3.76 -25.28
C VAL A 136 1.10 -4.30 -26.38
N ILE A 137 -0.05 -4.84 -26.01
CA ILE A 137 -1.04 -5.38 -26.96
C ILE A 137 -2.28 -4.50 -26.88
N LYS A 138 -2.54 -3.73 -27.94
CA LYS A 138 -3.80 -3.00 -28.12
C LYS A 138 -4.81 -3.91 -28.80
N VAL A 139 -5.97 -4.10 -28.18
CA VAL A 139 -7.09 -4.88 -28.72
C VAL A 139 -8.25 -3.93 -28.99
N SER A 140 -8.61 -3.78 -30.26
CA SER A 140 -9.74 -2.98 -30.73
C SER A 140 -10.81 -3.90 -31.33
N SER A 141 -11.99 -3.34 -31.64
CA SER A 141 -13.15 -4.05 -32.21
C SER A 141 -12.85 -5.00 -33.39
N LYS A 142 -11.88 -4.68 -34.25
CA LYS A 142 -11.58 -5.40 -35.49
C LYS A 142 -10.11 -5.78 -35.70
N ASN A 143 -9.21 -5.31 -34.84
CA ASN A 143 -7.78 -5.51 -35.01
C ASN A 143 -7.04 -5.54 -33.66
N ILE A 144 -5.92 -6.23 -33.67
CA ILE A 144 -5.01 -6.39 -32.54
C ILE A 144 -3.62 -5.98 -33.00
N THR A 145 -3.00 -5.08 -32.27
CA THR A 145 -1.68 -4.53 -32.60
C THR A 145 -0.70 -4.81 -31.48
N LEU A 146 0.39 -5.49 -31.81
CA LEU A 146 1.50 -5.73 -30.90
C LEU A 146 2.56 -4.64 -31.07
N TYR A 147 2.92 -4.01 -29.96
CA TYR A 147 4.16 -3.25 -29.80
C TYR A 147 5.13 -4.01 -28.89
N LEU A 148 6.39 -4.06 -29.28
CA LEU A 148 7.49 -4.60 -28.47
C LEU A 148 8.55 -3.52 -28.34
N ASP A 149 8.94 -3.21 -27.10
CA ASP A 149 9.94 -2.19 -26.78
C ASP A 149 9.67 -0.86 -27.51
N CYS A 150 8.38 -0.48 -27.51
CA CYS A 150 7.79 0.71 -28.14
C CYS A 150 7.87 0.79 -29.68
N HIS A 151 8.14 -0.32 -30.37
CA HIS A 151 8.06 -0.44 -31.83
C HIS A 151 6.87 -1.31 -32.23
N GLU A 152 6.11 -0.93 -33.26
CA GLU A 152 5.03 -1.79 -33.77
C GLU A 152 5.64 -3.01 -34.48
N ILE A 153 5.31 -4.21 -34.00
CA ILE A 153 5.69 -5.48 -34.63
C ILE A 153 4.69 -5.85 -35.72
N GLY A 154 3.43 -5.49 -35.52
CA GLY A 154 2.42 -5.55 -36.57
C GLY A 154 0.99 -5.54 -36.03
N THR A 155 0.05 -5.47 -36.97
CA THR A 155 -1.39 -5.47 -36.72
C THR A 155 -2.05 -6.68 -37.39
N LYS A 156 -2.86 -7.44 -36.64
CA LYS A 156 -3.70 -8.55 -37.13
C LYS A 156 -5.16 -8.09 -37.18
N ILE A 157 -5.87 -8.37 -38.27
CA ILE A 157 -7.33 -8.17 -38.36
C ILE A 157 -8.01 -9.42 -37.81
N VAL A 158 -8.99 -9.25 -36.94
CA VAL A 158 -9.68 -10.34 -36.22
C VAL A 158 -11.18 -10.09 -36.13
N THR A 159 -11.96 -11.17 -36.09
CA THR A 159 -13.40 -11.14 -35.79
C THR A 159 -13.61 -11.89 -34.48
N ARG A 160 -13.87 -11.16 -33.38
CA ARG A 160 -14.16 -11.77 -32.07
C ARG A 160 -15.66 -11.96 -31.90
N SER A 161 -16.05 -13.12 -31.39
CA SER A 161 -17.37 -13.42 -30.84
C SER A 161 -17.19 -13.99 -29.42
N PRO A 162 -17.70 -13.34 -28.38
CA PRO A 162 -18.34 -12.02 -28.36
C PRO A 162 -17.32 -10.90 -28.66
N GLN A 163 -17.79 -9.66 -28.75
CA GLN A 163 -16.90 -8.50 -28.81
C GLN A 163 -16.45 -8.03 -27.43
N GLU A 164 -17.27 -8.27 -26.39
CA GLU A 164 -17.01 -7.93 -25.00
C GLU A 164 -17.04 -9.24 -24.20
N LEU A 165 -15.93 -9.64 -23.59
CA LEU A 165 -15.83 -10.94 -22.92
C LEU A 165 -16.42 -10.86 -21.52
N VAL A 166 -17.30 -11.79 -21.16
CA VAL A 166 -17.76 -11.97 -19.78
C VAL A 166 -16.94 -13.10 -19.17
N PHE A 167 -16.45 -12.91 -17.94
CA PHE A 167 -15.73 -13.95 -17.20
C PHE A 167 -16.67 -14.66 -16.23
N ASP A 168 -16.58 -15.98 -16.15
CA ASP A 168 -17.51 -16.80 -15.36
C ASP A 168 -17.39 -16.44 -13.88
N ALA A 169 -18.48 -16.53 -13.12
CA ALA A 169 -18.55 -16.00 -11.75
C ALA A 169 -17.49 -16.56 -10.76
N ALA A 170 -16.88 -17.71 -11.07
CA ALA A 170 -15.85 -18.37 -10.27
C ALA A 170 -14.53 -18.62 -11.03
N SER A 171 -14.27 -17.90 -12.12
CA SER A 171 -13.02 -18.02 -12.88
C SER A 171 -11.78 -17.65 -12.05
N THR A 172 -10.64 -18.27 -12.38
CA THR A 172 -9.38 -18.09 -11.65
C THR A 172 -8.33 -17.46 -12.55
N LEU A 173 -7.77 -16.33 -12.11
CA LEU A 173 -6.56 -15.74 -12.69
C LEU A 173 -5.34 -16.46 -12.16
N TYR A 174 -4.52 -16.98 -13.07
CA TYR A 174 -3.21 -17.57 -12.81
C TYR A 174 -2.10 -16.69 -13.38
N ILE A 175 -1.00 -16.56 -12.65
CA ILE A 175 0.22 -15.88 -13.10
C ILE A 175 1.31 -16.94 -13.27
N GLY A 176 2.06 -16.90 -14.38
CA GLY A 176 3.12 -17.84 -14.69
C GLY A 176 2.68 -19.28 -15.03
N GLN A 177 1.37 -19.55 -15.12
CA GLN A 177 0.80 -20.85 -15.51
C GLN A 177 -0.63 -20.68 -16.03
N ALA A 178 -1.24 -21.78 -16.52
CA ALA A 178 -2.62 -21.83 -16.99
C ALA A 178 -3.43 -22.96 -16.33
N GLY A 179 -3.46 -22.97 -14.99
CA GLY A 179 -4.19 -23.96 -14.20
C GLY A 179 -3.54 -25.35 -14.13
N PRO A 180 -4.10 -26.27 -13.31
CA PRO A 180 -3.53 -27.59 -13.03
C PRO A 180 -3.45 -28.53 -14.24
N HIS A 181 -4.29 -28.33 -15.26
CA HIS A 181 -4.34 -29.20 -16.44
C HIS A 181 -3.34 -28.80 -17.54
N VAL A 182 -2.79 -27.58 -17.51
CA VAL A 182 -1.85 -27.06 -18.53
C VAL A 182 -0.45 -26.96 -17.95
N ARG A 183 0.50 -27.71 -18.51
CA ARG A 183 1.86 -27.89 -17.96
C ARG A 183 2.87 -26.79 -18.33
N GLU A 184 2.45 -25.83 -19.15
CA GLU A 184 3.30 -24.80 -19.76
C GLU A 184 3.57 -23.64 -18.77
N LYS A 185 4.46 -23.89 -17.82
CA LYS A 185 4.83 -22.95 -16.76
C LYS A 185 5.92 -21.98 -17.18
N PHE A 186 5.86 -20.77 -16.65
CA PHE A 186 6.85 -19.71 -16.85
C PHE A 186 7.99 -19.79 -15.83
N ASP A 187 9.20 -19.56 -16.30
CA ASP A 187 10.36 -19.23 -15.47
C ASP A 187 10.91 -17.87 -15.93
N GLY A 188 11.17 -16.96 -14.99
CA GLY A 188 11.63 -15.61 -15.27
C GLY A 188 10.94 -14.55 -14.39
N LEU A 189 10.99 -13.29 -14.84
CA LEU A 189 10.57 -12.15 -14.03
C LEU A 189 9.48 -11.29 -14.70
N LEU A 190 8.57 -10.77 -13.88
CA LEU A 190 7.55 -9.77 -14.25
C LEU A 190 7.66 -8.56 -13.32
N GLN A 191 7.80 -7.38 -13.92
CA GLN A 191 7.74 -6.10 -13.21
C GLN A 191 6.38 -5.40 -13.39
N THR A 192 5.71 -5.61 -14.52
CA THR A 192 4.39 -5.02 -14.80
C THR A 192 3.54 -6.06 -15.49
N LEU A 193 2.30 -6.21 -15.04
CA LEU A 193 1.26 -6.92 -15.77
C LEU A 193 -0.07 -6.18 -15.54
N ARG A 194 -0.46 -5.33 -16.49
CA ARG A 194 -1.62 -4.45 -16.37
C ARG A 194 -2.57 -4.62 -17.53
N LEU A 195 -3.85 -4.42 -17.25
CA LEU A 195 -4.91 -4.32 -18.24
C LEU A 195 -5.60 -2.96 -18.08
N TYR A 196 -5.75 -2.24 -19.19
CA TYR A 196 -6.45 -0.96 -19.25
C TYR A 196 -7.72 -1.16 -20.07
N SER A 197 -8.86 -0.71 -19.56
CA SER A 197 -10.02 -0.43 -20.41
C SER A 197 -9.66 0.68 -21.39
N GLY A 198 -10.01 0.52 -22.67
CA GLY A 198 -9.66 1.47 -23.74
C GLY A 198 -8.27 1.28 -24.35
N LEU A 199 -7.98 2.09 -25.37
CA LEU A 199 -6.75 2.06 -26.16
C LEU A 199 -5.75 3.11 -25.64
N GLN A 200 -4.62 2.66 -25.09
CA GLN A 200 -3.65 3.55 -24.42
C GLN A 200 -2.52 4.00 -25.36
N ASP A 201 -2.66 5.18 -25.99
CA ASP A 201 -1.67 5.72 -26.94
C ASP A 201 -0.43 6.35 -26.28
N ASN A 202 -0.56 6.81 -25.04
CA ASN A 202 0.54 7.30 -24.21
C ASN A 202 1.53 6.19 -23.81
N ILE A 203 1.04 4.98 -23.49
CA ILE A 203 1.88 3.85 -23.04
C ILE A 203 2.79 3.33 -24.17
N THR A 204 2.37 3.47 -25.43
CA THR A 204 3.22 3.10 -26.58
C THR A 204 4.46 3.97 -26.78
N ASN A 205 4.64 5.06 -26.01
CA ASN A 205 5.78 5.99 -26.16
C ASN A 205 6.85 5.81 -25.07
N CYS A 206 8.00 5.23 -25.44
CA CYS A 206 9.13 4.98 -24.51
C CYS A 206 9.81 6.25 -23.95
N TYR A 207 9.44 7.45 -24.40
CA TYR A 207 10.04 8.72 -23.96
C TYR A 207 9.96 8.99 -22.44
N HIS A 208 9.06 8.34 -21.72
CA HIS A 208 9.00 8.42 -20.25
C HIS A 208 10.01 7.53 -19.50
N LYS A 209 10.66 6.55 -20.16
CA LYS A 209 11.56 5.57 -19.49
C LYS A 209 13.00 6.06 -19.23
N LEU A 210 13.35 7.31 -19.59
CA LEU A 210 14.73 7.83 -19.53
C LEU A 210 15.00 8.96 -18.52
N LYS A 211 14.03 9.31 -17.65
CA LYS A 211 14.29 10.10 -16.45
C LYS A 211 13.47 9.60 -15.25
N GLY A 212 14.06 8.66 -14.51
CA GLY A 212 13.99 8.80 -13.06
C GLY A 212 14.55 10.19 -12.71
N GLN A 213 13.81 10.97 -11.92
CA GLN A 213 14.31 12.30 -11.54
C GLN A 213 15.60 12.09 -10.73
N LYS A 214 16.72 12.65 -11.22
CA LYS A 214 17.93 12.73 -10.40
C LYS A 214 17.52 13.42 -9.10
N GLY A 215 17.64 12.70 -7.98
CA GLY A 215 17.23 13.19 -6.67
C GLY A 215 17.76 14.61 -6.46
N GLN A 216 16.91 15.51 -5.98
CA GLN A 216 17.28 16.91 -5.79
C GLN A 216 18.59 16.95 -5.00
N ILE A 217 19.56 17.72 -5.48
CA ILE A 217 20.81 17.89 -4.75
C ILE A 217 20.42 18.42 -3.37
N GLY A 218 20.73 17.64 -2.33
CA GLY A 218 20.34 17.96 -0.97
C GLY A 218 20.69 19.40 -0.66
N GLN A 219 19.74 20.15 -0.11
CA GLN A 219 19.91 21.59 0.12
C GLN A 219 21.23 21.81 0.87
N PRO A 220 22.08 22.78 0.44
CA PRO A 220 23.31 23.07 1.15
C PRO A 220 23.01 23.25 2.64
N GLY A 221 23.73 22.50 3.49
CA GLY A 221 23.48 22.49 4.92
C GLY A 221 23.44 23.92 5.47
N PRO A 222 22.52 24.23 6.39
CA PRO A 222 22.31 25.59 6.87
C PRO A 222 23.65 26.18 7.35
N PRO A 223 23.98 27.44 7.02
CA PRO A 223 25.24 28.05 7.43
C PRO A 223 25.48 27.86 8.92
N GLY A 224 26.68 27.36 9.27
CA GLY A 224 27.04 27.09 10.65
C GLY A 224 26.81 28.32 11.53
N LEU A 225 26.17 28.12 12.69
CA LEU A 225 25.82 29.20 13.60
C LEU A 225 27.02 30.13 13.84
N PRO A 226 26.85 31.47 13.76
CA PRO A 226 27.92 32.40 14.04
C PRO A 226 28.59 32.08 15.38
N GLY A 227 29.92 31.91 15.35
CA GLY A 227 30.68 31.58 16.55
C GLY A 227 30.40 32.60 17.66
N GLN A 228 30.16 32.12 18.88
CA GLN A 228 29.78 32.98 20.00
C GLN A 228 30.79 34.11 20.16
N GLN A 229 30.29 35.34 20.19
CA GLN A 229 31.11 36.54 20.26
C GLN A 229 31.88 36.53 21.59
N GLY A 230 33.22 36.55 21.51
CA GLY A 230 34.07 36.51 22.70
C GLY A 230 33.75 37.65 23.66
N LEU A 231 33.77 37.36 24.97
CA LEU A 231 33.43 38.32 26.02
C LEU A 231 34.22 39.64 25.83
N PRO A 232 33.54 40.81 25.79
CA PRO A 232 34.23 42.09 25.65
C PRO A 232 35.29 42.29 26.73
N GLY A 233 36.49 42.73 26.32
CA GLY A 233 37.55 43.09 27.26
C GLY A 233 37.13 44.25 28.18
N PRO A 234 37.63 44.30 29.42
CA PRO A 234 37.25 45.33 30.39
C PRO A 234 37.60 46.74 29.88
N SER A 235 36.63 47.65 29.95
CA SER A 235 36.76 49.02 29.47
C SER A 235 37.89 49.78 30.18
N GLY A 236 38.67 50.54 29.40
CA GLY A 236 39.67 51.47 29.94
C GLY A 236 39.03 52.61 30.76
N PRO A 237 39.79 53.25 31.66
CA PRO A 237 39.28 54.31 32.53
C PRO A 237 38.80 55.54 31.73
N PRO A 238 37.72 56.22 32.16
CA PRO A 238 37.17 57.37 31.42
C PRO A 238 38.14 58.55 31.29
N GLY A 239 38.15 59.18 30.10
CA GLY A 239 38.82 60.46 29.88
C GLY A 239 38.05 61.64 30.49
N PRO A 240 38.73 62.77 30.82
CA PRO A 240 38.10 63.93 31.44
C PRO A 240 37.13 64.66 30.48
N PRO A 241 36.02 65.25 30.99
CA PRO A 241 35.02 65.91 30.14
C PRO A 241 35.53 67.18 29.43
N GLY A 242 35.13 67.34 28.17
CA GLY A 242 35.26 68.61 27.42
C GLY A 242 34.01 69.51 27.57
N PRO A 243 34.15 70.84 27.49
CA PRO A 243 33.04 71.77 27.72
C PRO A 243 32.09 71.92 26.50
N PRO A 244 30.77 72.06 26.72
CA PRO A 244 29.82 72.55 25.70
C PRO A 244 29.89 74.09 25.59
N GLY A 245 29.41 74.75 24.54
CA GLY A 245 28.75 74.30 23.32
C GLY A 245 28.03 75.50 22.66
N SER A 246 27.59 75.42 21.41
CA SER A 246 26.87 76.53 20.75
C SER A 246 25.80 76.07 19.75
N VAL A 247 24.85 76.95 19.47
CA VAL A 247 23.56 76.69 18.78
C VAL A 247 23.32 77.78 17.73
N GLN A 248 22.75 77.44 16.57
CA GLN A 248 21.58 78.12 15.95
C GLN A 248 21.09 77.35 14.71
N LEU A 249 20.09 77.90 13.99
CA LEU A 249 19.20 77.19 13.06
C LEU A 249 19.25 77.82 11.62
N PRO A 250 18.25 77.67 10.70
CA PRO A 250 18.49 77.35 9.29
C PRO A 250 18.41 78.57 8.34
N SER A 251 18.51 78.36 7.00
CA SER A 251 17.49 78.83 6.03
C SER A 251 17.71 78.59 4.51
N ILE A 252 16.89 77.70 3.92
CA ILE A 252 16.17 77.81 2.61
C ILE A 252 17.04 77.94 1.27
N PRO A 253 16.51 78.08 0.00
CA PRO A 253 16.62 76.99 -1.01
C PRO A 253 16.91 77.42 -2.51
N ILE A 254 16.30 76.70 -3.49
CA ILE A 254 15.97 77.02 -4.92
C ILE A 254 16.75 76.23 -6.01
N SER A 255 16.01 75.87 -7.09
CA SER A 255 16.40 75.41 -8.45
C SER A 255 16.98 73.97 -8.63
N ILE A 256 16.62 73.12 -9.61
CA ILE A 256 15.91 73.14 -10.94
C ILE A 256 16.88 72.90 -12.13
N LEU A 257 16.69 71.76 -12.84
CA LEU A 257 17.19 71.36 -14.18
C LEU A 257 18.74 71.33 -14.41
N ASP A 258 19.32 70.57 -15.34
CA ASP A 258 18.94 69.31 -16.01
C ASP A 258 20.19 68.62 -16.62
N ASP A 259 19.99 67.49 -17.32
CA ASP A 259 20.76 66.95 -18.47
C ASP A 259 22.20 66.39 -18.33
N SER A 260 22.28 65.06 -18.41
CA SER A 260 22.87 64.31 -19.54
C SER A 260 24.29 64.62 -20.09
N HIS A 261 25.22 63.68 -19.84
CA HIS A 261 26.19 63.12 -20.83
C HIS A 261 27.28 64.05 -21.44
N LYS A 262 28.41 63.67 -22.07
CA LYS A 262 29.24 62.44 -22.36
C LYS A 262 30.60 62.99 -22.90
N ILE A 263 31.79 62.35 -22.98
CA ILE A 263 32.39 61.04 -22.65
C ILE A 263 33.94 61.13 -22.89
N LYS A 264 34.74 60.10 -22.55
CA LYS A 264 36.19 59.85 -22.88
C LYS A 264 37.23 60.60 -22.03
N GLU A 265 38.21 59.94 -21.37
CA GLU A 265 39.36 59.08 -21.81
C GLU A 265 40.56 59.91 -22.36
N SER A 266 41.84 59.65 -22.03
CA SER A 266 42.47 58.67 -21.10
C SER A 266 43.96 59.00 -20.85
N THR A 267 44.60 58.48 -19.78
CA THR A 267 46.08 58.32 -19.73
C THR A 267 46.59 57.22 -18.77
N LEU A 268 47.63 56.55 -19.24
CA LEU A 268 48.34 55.32 -18.83
C LEU A 268 49.25 55.45 -17.56
N SER A 269 49.55 54.33 -16.84
CA SER A 269 50.93 53.74 -16.70
C SER A 269 51.30 52.92 -15.41
N SER A 270 51.83 51.69 -15.62
CA SER A 270 53.01 50.97 -15.00
C SER A 270 53.34 50.95 -13.48
N LEU A 271 53.99 49.93 -12.85
CA LEU A 271 54.37 48.51 -13.12
C LEU A 271 54.76 47.80 -11.76
N PRO A 272 55.01 46.45 -11.65
CA PRO A 272 55.11 45.71 -10.37
C PRO A 272 56.41 44.87 -10.09
N GLY A 273 56.45 44.09 -8.98
CA GLY A 273 57.40 42.99 -8.65
C GLY A 273 56.89 42.08 -7.48
N VAL A 274 57.26 40.81 -7.17
CA VAL A 274 58.31 39.80 -7.55
C VAL A 274 59.49 39.67 -6.53
N SER A 275 59.94 38.49 -6.01
CA SER A 275 59.37 37.12 -5.83
C SER A 275 60.28 36.13 -5.02
N ILE A 276 59.71 35.22 -4.19
CA ILE A 276 60.08 33.78 -3.91
C ILE A 276 61.50 33.39 -3.37
N LEU A 277 61.58 32.37 -2.45
CA LEU A 277 62.70 31.38 -2.38
C LEU A 277 62.33 30.05 -1.66
N ASN A 278 63.16 28.98 -1.79
CA ASN A 278 62.98 27.58 -1.32
C ASN A 278 64.18 27.06 -0.47
N ASN A 279 64.04 25.94 0.30
CA ASN A 279 64.79 24.65 0.18
C ASN A 279 64.93 23.72 1.44
N ASP A 280 65.05 22.39 1.17
CA ASP A 280 65.83 21.29 1.82
C ASP A 280 65.51 20.56 3.17
N LYS A 281 65.08 19.28 3.01
CA LYS A 281 65.53 17.97 3.64
C LYS A 281 65.60 17.70 5.17
N LEU A 282 65.06 16.51 5.59
CA LEU A 282 65.85 15.35 6.11
C LEU A 282 65.10 13.97 6.24
N ASN A 283 65.36 13.05 5.30
CA ASN A 283 65.49 11.55 5.35
C ASN A 283 64.63 10.52 6.19
N LYS A 284 64.36 9.39 5.48
CA LYS A 284 64.10 7.97 5.91
C LYS A 284 62.70 7.62 6.49
N HIS A 285 62.17 6.40 6.33
CA HIS A 285 62.74 5.12 5.82
C HIS A 285 61.79 4.34 4.89
N ASN A 286 62.09 3.06 4.59
CA ASN A 286 61.43 2.18 3.61
C ASN A 286 60.31 1.31 4.28
N ASP A 287 59.63 0.32 3.67
CA ASP A 287 59.79 -0.43 2.39
C ASP A 287 58.44 -0.98 1.85
N VAL A 288 58.45 -1.66 0.69
CA VAL A 288 57.23 -2.11 -0.04
C VAL A 288 57.11 -3.62 -0.19
N THR A 289 55.90 -4.19 -0.07
CA THR A 289 55.53 -5.43 -0.79
C THR A 289 54.01 -5.59 -1.03
N ASN A 290 53.67 -6.15 -2.21
CA ASN A 290 52.37 -6.75 -2.53
C ASN A 290 52.44 -8.28 -2.39
N LEU A 291 51.28 -8.94 -2.46
CA LEU A 291 50.94 -10.29 -2.98
C LEU A 291 49.73 -10.80 -2.15
N LYS A 292 48.52 -11.01 -2.70
CA LYS A 292 48.10 -11.89 -3.81
C LYS A 292 48.33 -13.37 -3.49
N TYR A 293 47.26 -14.04 -3.03
CA TYR A 293 47.19 -15.49 -2.90
C TYR A 293 46.71 -16.13 -4.20
N ASP A 294 47.15 -17.36 -4.44
CA ASP A 294 46.90 -18.13 -5.66
C ASP A 294 46.37 -19.54 -5.30
N TYR A 295 45.78 -20.23 -6.28
CA TYR A 295 45.24 -21.59 -6.13
C TYR A 295 46.19 -22.63 -6.74
N GLN A 296 46.50 -23.71 -6.01
CA GLN A 296 46.86 -24.99 -6.62
C GLN A 296 46.71 -26.18 -5.66
N GLU A 297 46.48 -27.36 -6.23
CA GLU A 297 46.20 -28.63 -5.55
C GLU A 297 47.47 -29.51 -5.45
N HIS A 298 47.51 -30.48 -4.53
CA HIS A 298 47.69 -31.91 -4.87
C HIS A 298 47.74 -32.85 -3.63
N ASP A 299 46.95 -33.92 -3.72
CA ASP A 299 47.18 -35.30 -3.24
C ASP A 299 47.57 -35.72 -1.80
N ASN A 300 46.69 -36.59 -1.28
CA ASN A 300 46.92 -37.91 -0.65
C ASN A 300 47.19 -38.11 0.86
N SER A 301 46.31 -38.97 1.42
CA SER A 301 46.57 -40.07 2.39
C SER A 301 46.99 -39.78 3.84
N GLY A 302 46.26 -40.36 4.80
CA GLY A 302 46.87 -40.69 6.12
C GLY A 302 46.03 -40.72 7.40
N ASP A 303 44.89 -41.43 7.46
CA ASP A 303 44.34 -42.11 8.68
C ASP A 303 44.14 -41.28 9.99
N GLY A 304 43.73 -41.92 11.11
CA GLY A 304 44.25 -41.49 12.42
C GLY A 304 43.33 -40.96 13.54
N SER A 305 42.05 -41.38 13.62
CA SER A 305 41.28 -41.45 14.88
C SER A 305 40.84 -40.17 15.65
N SER A 306 39.74 -40.35 16.39
CA SER A 306 39.00 -39.38 17.19
C SER A 306 39.62 -39.05 18.55
N SER A 307 39.54 -37.78 18.99
CA SER A 307 38.99 -37.47 20.32
C SER A 307 38.55 -36.00 20.52
N VAL A 308 37.27 -35.84 20.89
CA VAL A 308 36.69 -34.84 21.83
C VAL A 308 37.36 -33.47 21.99
N LEU A 309 36.66 -32.39 21.58
CA LEU A 309 36.33 -31.26 22.48
C LEU A 309 35.19 -30.37 21.93
N THR A 310 34.07 -30.38 22.67
CA THR A 310 32.93 -29.44 22.69
C THR A 310 32.86 -28.28 21.69
N LYS A 311 31.87 -28.33 20.78
CA LYS A 311 31.14 -27.15 20.28
C LYS A 311 29.65 -27.32 20.52
N ASN A 312 28.96 -26.24 20.90
CA ASN A 312 27.54 -26.26 21.24
C ASN A 312 26.64 -26.46 20.02
N MET A 313 26.20 -27.70 19.77
CA MET A 313 25.05 -27.93 18.90
C MET A 313 23.75 -27.69 19.67
N LYS A 314 22.97 -26.68 19.26
CA LYS A 314 21.54 -26.62 19.61
C LYS A 314 20.86 -27.80 18.91
N LYS A 315 20.65 -28.88 19.67
CA LYS A 315 20.00 -30.11 19.21
C LYS A 315 18.56 -29.82 18.78
N LEU A 316 18.31 -29.73 17.48
CA LEU A 316 16.96 -29.56 16.94
C LEU A 316 16.21 -30.91 17.00
N THR A 317 15.70 -31.26 18.18
CA THR A 317 14.76 -32.38 18.33
C THR A 317 13.40 -31.97 17.79
N THR A 318 13.10 -32.35 16.56
CA THR A 318 11.72 -32.40 16.04
C THR A 318 10.93 -33.41 16.86
N GLN A 319 10.19 -32.92 17.85
CA GLN A 319 9.36 -33.73 18.73
C GLN A 319 7.98 -33.91 18.10
N ILE A 320 7.65 -35.14 17.72
CA ILE A 320 6.35 -35.48 17.14
C ILE A 320 5.32 -35.48 18.27
N VAL A 321 4.44 -34.48 18.28
CA VAL A 321 3.33 -34.36 19.23
C VAL A 321 2.13 -35.16 18.68
N PRO A 322 1.34 -35.86 19.52
CA PRO A 322 0.11 -36.53 19.09
C PRO A 322 -0.91 -35.58 18.46
N GLY A 323 -1.83 -36.14 17.66
CA GLY A 323 -2.93 -35.42 17.04
C GLY A 323 -3.94 -34.84 18.05
N ALA A 324 -4.93 -34.10 17.54
CA ALA A 324 -5.87 -33.34 18.36
C ALA A 324 -6.66 -34.22 19.36
N ILE A 325 -6.72 -33.75 20.60
CA ILE A 325 -7.47 -34.36 21.70
C ILE A 325 -8.85 -33.68 21.80
N ILE A 326 -9.88 -34.40 22.27
CA ILE A 326 -11.19 -33.82 22.55
C ILE A 326 -11.46 -33.92 24.05
N PHE A 327 -11.88 -32.81 24.66
CA PHE A 327 -12.34 -32.72 26.04
C PHE A 327 -13.81 -32.30 26.04
N GLN A 328 -14.60 -32.78 26.99
CA GLN A 328 -15.99 -32.33 27.12
C GLN A 328 -16.03 -30.86 27.57
N ASP A 329 -15.37 -30.58 28.70
CA ASP A 329 -15.35 -29.26 29.33
C ASP A 329 -13.92 -28.73 29.55
N LYS A 330 -13.85 -27.51 30.08
CA LYS A 330 -12.60 -26.84 30.46
C LYS A 330 -11.92 -27.49 31.67
N SER A 331 -12.66 -28.19 32.52
CA SER A 331 -12.14 -28.84 33.73
C SER A 331 -11.24 -30.02 33.35
N ALA A 332 -11.69 -30.90 32.45
CA ALA A 332 -10.94 -32.03 31.94
C ALA A 332 -9.68 -31.59 31.16
N LEU A 333 -9.80 -30.52 30.37
CA LEU A 333 -8.64 -29.89 29.72
C LEU A 333 -7.64 -29.31 30.74
N THR A 334 -8.12 -28.74 31.85
CA THR A 334 -7.27 -28.22 32.93
C THR A 334 -6.55 -29.33 33.67
N GLU A 335 -7.23 -30.45 33.99
CA GLU A 335 -6.62 -31.63 34.61
C GLU A 335 -5.49 -32.22 33.74
N MET A 336 -5.76 -32.43 32.44
CA MET A 336 -4.80 -32.99 31.49
C MET A 336 -3.70 -31.99 31.04
N SER A 337 -3.74 -30.73 31.50
CA SER A 337 -2.80 -29.67 31.12
C SER A 337 -1.35 -29.94 31.53
N THR A 338 -1.14 -30.75 32.56
CA THR A 338 0.19 -31.06 33.13
C THR A 338 0.92 -32.17 32.37
N ILE A 339 0.17 -33.02 31.67
CA ILE A 339 0.67 -34.19 30.92
C ILE A 339 0.70 -33.90 29.40
N SER A 340 -0.16 -33.00 28.93
CA SER A 340 -0.20 -32.55 27.53
C SER A 340 1.05 -31.77 27.13
N GLN A 341 1.70 -32.16 26.02
CA GLN A 341 2.92 -31.52 25.53
C GLN A 341 2.61 -30.17 24.85
N VAL A 342 3.56 -29.23 24.88
CA VAL A 342 3.43 -27.98 24.13
C VAL A 342 3.33 -28.29 22.64
N GLY A 343 2.34 -27.68 21.97
CA GLY A 343 1.97 -27.99 20.59
C GLY A 343 0.77 -28.95 20.44
N THR A 344 0.30 -29.61 21.51
CA THR A 344 -0.92 -30.44 21.44
C THR A 344 -2.13 -29.56 21.10
N LEU A 345 -2.93 -29.99 20.13
CA LEU A 345 -4.25 -29.39 19.82
C LEU A 345 -5.33 -30.03 20.71
N ALA A 346 -6.30 -29.23 21.13
CA ALA A 346 -7.44 -29.67 21.92
C ALA A 346 -8.74 -29.01 21.47
N TYR A 347 -9.83 -29.76 21.39
CA TYR A 347 -11.18 -29.23 21.19
C TYR A 347 -12.00 -29.38 22.47
N ILE A 348 -12.65 -28.31 22.94
CA ILE A 348 -13.62 -28.36 24.02
C ILE A 348 -15.02 -28.41 23.40
N VAL A 349 -15.77 -29.47 23.67
CA VAL A 349 -17.14 -29.64 23.13
C VAL A 349 -18.09 -28.57 23.68
N ASP A 350 -18.10 -28.34 24.99
CA ASP A 350 -19.03 -27.42 25.65
C ASP A 350 -18.79 -25.92 25.33
N GLU A 351 -17.61 -25.58 24.81
CA GLU A 351 -17.28 -24.21 24.33
C GLU A 351 -17.24 -24.13 22.78
N GLU A 352 -17.52 -25.23 22.06
CA GLU A 352 -17.32 -25.43 20.62
C GLU A 352 -15.94 -24.98 20.08
N ALA A 353 -14.93 -24.93 20.95
CA ALA A 353 -13.70 -24.17 20.73
C ALA A 353 -12.46 -25.06 20.49
N LEU A 354 -11.62 -24.65 19.54
CA LEU A 354 -10.27 -25.23 19.34
C LEU A 354 -9.23 -24.42 20.12
N LEU A 355 -8.28 -25.12 20.75
CA LEU A 355 -7.16 -24.56 21.50
C LEU A 355 -5.85 -25.29 21.16
N VAL A 356 -4.72 -24.63 21.45
CA VAL A 356 -3.38 -25.22 21.39
C VAL A 356 -2.64 -25.07 22.72
N LYS A 357 -1.93 -26.11 23.16
CA LYS A 357 -1.11 -26.10 24.36
C LYS A 357 0.12 -25.22 24.12
N VAL A 358 0.22 -24.12 24.86
CA VAL A 358 1.37 -23.21 24.86
C VAL A 358 2.17 -23.35 26.16
N ASN A 359 3.37 -22.76 26.22
CA ASN A 359 4.29 -22.86 27.36
C ASN A 359 3.62 -22.52 28.72
N PHE A 360 2.70 -21.55 28.74
CA PHE A 360 2.07 -21.02 29.97
C PHE A 360 0.58 -21.35 30.13
N GLY A 361 -0.01 -22.18 29.26
CA GLY A 361 -1.44 -22.49 29.33
C GLY A 361 -2.00 -23.18 28.09
N TRP A 362 -3.25 -22.87 27.74
CA TRP A 362 -3.89 -23.19 26.48
C TRP A 362 -4.33 -21.88 25.80
N GLN A 363 -4.11 -21.78 24.50
CA GLN A 363 -4.46 -20.60 23.69
C GLN A 363 -5.61 -20.95 22.76
N TYR A 364 -6.68 -20.15 22.77
CA TYR A 364 -7.78 -20.28 21.83
C TYR A 364 -7.35 -19.99 20.39
N ILE A 365 -7.86 -20.80 19.47
CA ILE A 365 -7.75 -20.64 18.02
C ILE A 365 -9.15 -20.35 17.49
N SER A 366 -9.35 -19.17 16.89
CA SER A 366 -10.64 -18.80 16.32
C SER A 366 -10.98 -19.69 15.13
N LEU A 367 -11.99 -20.54 15.29
CA LEU A 367 -12.63 -21.23 14.17
C LEU A 367 -13.36 -20.20 13.30
N GLY A 368 -13.42 -20.49 11.99
CA GLY A 368 -14.02 -19.60 10.99
C GLY A 368 -15.55 -19.61 11.00
N SER A 369 -16.14 -19.09 9.91
CA SER A 369 -17.58 -19.21 9.68
C SER A 369 -18.00 -20.69 9.56
N LEU A 370 -18.93 -21.12 10.41
CA LEU A 370 -19.55 -22.44 10.33
C LEU A 370 -20.23 -22.63 8.96
N LEU A 371 -19.98 -23.76 8.30
CA LEU A 371 -20.75 -24.16 7.13
C LEU A 371 -22.05 -24.83 7.58
N SER A 372 -23.17 -24.10 7.49
CA SER A 372 -24.50 -24.60 7.86
C SER A 372 -24.89 -25.81 7.01
N ILE A 373 -24.96 -27.00 7.62
CA ILE A 373 -25.53 -28.19 6.99
C ILE A 373 -27.02 -27.92 6.74
N PRO A 374 -27.54 -28.12 5.51
CA PRO A 374 -28.93 -27.79 5.21
C PRO A 374 -29.90 -28.78 5.89
N THR A 375 -30.50 -28.36 6.99
CA THR A 375 -31.63 -29.06 7.62
C THR A 375 -32.77 -29.18 6.61
N SER A 376 -33.16 -30.42 6.30
CA SER A 376 -34.21 -30.72 5.32
C SER A 376 -35.50 -29.98 5.64
N SER A 377 -35.96 -29.15 4.69
CA SER A 377 -37.16 -28.34 4.85
C SER A 377 -38.44 -29.17 4.68
N GLN A 378 -39.38 -29.01 5.60
CA GLN A 378 -40.78 -29.37 5.38
C GLN A 378 -41.58 -28.11 5.12
N SER A 379 -42.28 -28.10 3.98
CA SER A 379 -43.08 -26.97 3.53
C SER A 379 -44.41 -26.86 4.29
N THR A 380 -44.90 -25.64 4.47
CA THR A 380 -46.34 -25.40 4.57
C THR A 380 -46.67 -24.12 3.80
N VAL A 381 -47.79 -24.12 3.09
CA VAL A 381 -48.22 -23.03 2.19
C VAL A 381 -49.37 -22.29 2.85
N GLU A 382 -49.40 -20.96 2.75
CA GLU A 382 -50.66 -20.21 2.67
C GLU A 382 -50.48 -18.84 1.99
N LEU A 383 -51.59 -18.15 1.71
CA LEU A 383 -51.71 -17.28 0.53
C LEU A 383 -52.50 -15.98 0.81
N SER A 384 -52.09 -14.88 0.16
CA SER A 384 -52.80 -13.60 0.04
C SER A 384 -52.89 -12.75 1.33
N SER A 385 -53.23 -11.45 1.32
CA SER A 385 -53.63 -10.54 0.22
C SER A 385 -53.10 -9.10 0.44
N SER A 386 -53.35 -8.19 -0.51
CA SER A 386 -52.83 -6.82 -0.55
C SER A 386 -53.60 -5.81 0.30
N SER A 387 -52.90 -4.82 0.89
CA SER A 387 -53.36 -3.41 1.01
C SER A 387 -52.21 -2.47 1.43
N SER A 388 -52.34 -1.18 1.10
CA SER A 388 -51.41 -0.11 1.51
C SER A 388 -52.05 0.81 2.54
N VAL A 389 -51.24 1.43 3.42
CA VAL A 389 -51.47 2.75 4.04
C VAL A 389 -50.20 3.21 4.80
N THR A 390 -50.04 4.51 5.00
CA THR A 390 -48.90 5.20 5.62
C THR A 390 -48.88 5.14 7.16
N PRO A 391 -47.71 5.37 7.81
CA PRO A 391 -47.54 5.19 9.25
C PRO A 391 -48.00 6.39 10.10
N SER A 392 -48.27 6.13 11.38
CA SER A 392 -48.40 7.16 12.43
C SER A 392 -47.74 6.70 13.75
N TYR A 393 -47.47 7.66 14.65
CA TYR A 393 -46.70 7.47 15.89
C TYR A 393 -47.57 6.94 17.05
N GLY A 394 -46.96 6.17 17.97
CA GLY A 394 -47.57 5.87 19.28
C GLY A 394 -46.73 4.94 20.16
N LEU A 395 -46.25 5.46 21.30
CA LEU A 395 -45.79 4.64 22.45
C LEU A 395 -47.01 3.92 23.06
N SER A 396 -46.93 2.77 23.73
CA SER A 396 -46.06 2.54 24.90
C SER A 396 -45.89 1.06 25.28
N ASN A 397 -44.72 0.75 25.84
CA ASN A 397 -44.40 -0.24 26.88
C ASN A 397 -45.41 -1.38 27.19
N LEU A 398 -44.92 -2.62 27.05
CA LEU A 398 -45.11 -3.65 28.08
C LEU A 398 -43.76 -3.99 28.72
N ILE A 399 -43.55 -3.45 29.90
CA ILE A 399 -42.53 -3.82 30.90
C ILE A 399 -43.23 -4.90 31.77
N GLU A 400 -42.71 -6.10 32.01
CA GLU A 400 -41.72 -6.51 33.03
C GLU A 400 -41.69 -8.08 33.07
N GLN A 401 -40.91 -8.87 33.84
CA GLN A 401 -39.83 -8.66 34.82
C GLN A 401 -38.96 -9.95 34.87
N ASN A 402 -37.62 -9.84 34.97
CA ASN A 402 -36.72 -10.82 35.64
C ASN A 402 -35.24 -10.34 35.50
N LYS A 403 -34.87 -9.17 36.04
CA LYS A 403 -34.60 -8.88 37.47
C LYS A 403 -33.13 -9.18 37.85
N LYS A 404 -32.30 -8.14 37.77
CA LYS A 404 -30.90 -8.14 38.24
C LYS A 404 -30.82 -8.59 39.70
N LYS A 405 -29.91 -9.51 40.02
CA LYS A 405 -29.50 -9.78 41.41
C LYS A 405 -28.39 -8.79 41.78
N LYS A 406 -28.73 -7.75 42.55
CA LYS A 406 -27.74 -6.80 43.09
C LYS A 406 -26.95 -7.49 44.19
N ILE A 407 -25.63 -7.56 44.03
CA ILE A 407 -24.71 -7.78 45.16
C ILE A 407 -24.15 -6.40 45.50
N GLU A 408 -24.18 -6.05 46.78
CA GLU A 408 -23.54 -4.85 47.30
C GLU A 408 -22.21 -5.27 47.92
N ASP A 409 -21.11 -4.83 47.30
CA ASP A 409 -19.79 -4.78 47.92
C ASP A 409 -19.05 -3.52 47.45
N ASN A 410 -17.93 -3.20 48.09
CA ASN A 410 -17.44 -1.85 48.26
C ASN A 410 -16.37 -1.44 47.24
N GLY A 411 -16.66 -0.36 46.51
CA GLY A 411 -15.66 0.46 45.84
C GLY A 411 -15.19 -0.02 44.46
N VAL A 412 -14.64 0.92 43.71
CA VAL A 412 -14.06 0.75 42.36
C VAL A 412 -15.02 0.09 41.35
N HIS A 413 -15.85 0.92 40.72
CA HIS A 413 -16.23 0.61 39.34
C HIS A 413 -14.96 0.48 38.49
N PRO A 414 -14.76 -0.61 37.73
CA PRO A 414 -13.78 -0.59 36.65
C PRO A 414 -14.28 0.42 35.61
N ARG A 415 -13.70 1.62 35.61
CA ARG A 415 -13.85 2.56 34.49
C ARG A 415 -13.38 1.81 33.24
N ASN A 416 -14.29 1.62 32.28
CA ASN A 416 -13.90 1.14 30.95
C ASN A 416 -12.77 2.05 30.44
N PRO A 417 -11.68 1.50 29.89
CA PRO A 417 -10.58 2.33 29.41
C PRO A 417 -11.12 3.29 28.33
N LYS A 418 -10.78 4.58 28.46
CA LYS A 418 -11.04 5.52 27.37
C LYS A 418 -10.36 4.99 26.10
N MET A 419 -11.02 5.17 24.97
CA MET A 419 -10.56 4.74 23.64
C MET A 419 -11.14 5.69 22.59
N LEU A 420 -10.36 6.03 21.56
CA LEU A 420 -10.80 6.86 20.43
C LEU A 420 -11.19 5.93 19.28
N ARG A 421 -12.46 5.93 18.85
CA ARG A 421 -12.89 5.07 17.72
C ARG A 421 -12.57 5.71 16.39
N ILE A 422 -12.03 4.93 15.46
CA ILE A 422 -12.00 5.21 14.03
C ILE A 422 -13.04 4.36 13.30
N ALA A 423 -13.74 5.01 12.38
CA ALA A 423 -14.70 4.44 11.45
C ALA A 423 -14.41 4.93 10.02
N ALA A 424 -15.04 4.32 9.03
CA ALA A 424 -15.17 4.87 7.69
C ALA A 424 -16.59 5.40 7.43
N LEU A 425 -16.73 6.34 6.49
CA LEU A 425 -18.04 6.61 5.88
C LEU A 425 -18.57 5.36 5.16
N ASN A 426 -19.90 5.23 5.07
CA ASN A 426 -20.62 4.09 4.51
C ASN A 426 -20.50 3.94 2.98
N ASP A 427 -19.93 4.91 2.29
CA ASP A 427 -19.78 4.97 0.83
C ASP A 427 -18.47 5.70 0.48
N PRO A 428 -17.76 5.34 -0.62
CA PRO A 428 -16.54 6.04 -1.05
C PRO A 428 -16.85 7.36 -1.77
N THR A 429 -16.06 8.40 -1.49
CA THR A 429 -16.29 9.77 -2.00
C THR A 429 -15.18 10.25 -2.93
N THR A 430 -15.54 11.13 -3.86
CA THR A 430 -14.59 11.96 -4.61
C THR A 430 -13.98 13.04 -3.69
N GLY A 431 -13.06 13.84 -4.23
CA GLY A 431 -12.45 14.96 -3.52
C GLY A 431 -13.40 16.14 -3.27
N ASP A 432 -14.53 16.23 -3.99
CA ASP A 432 -15.62 17.15 -3.62
C ASP A 432 -16.48 16.53 -2.50
N MET A 433 -16.25 17.01 -1.28
CA MET A 433 -17.10 16.73 -0.12
C MET A 433 -17.92 17.96 0.28
N HIS A 434 -17.95 19.00 -0.55
CA HIS A 434 -18.45 20.36 -0.30
C HIS A 434 -17.70 21.09 0.83
N GLY A 435 -16.42 20.75 0.98
CA GLY A 435 -15.50 21.26 2.00
C GLY A 435 -15.53 20.49 3.33
N ILE A 436 -14.44 20.59 4.09
CA ILE A 436 -14.19 19.77 5.30
C ILE A 436 -15.37 19.70 6.28
N LYS A 437 -16.05 20.83 6.57
CA LYS A 437 -17.22 20.88 7.47
C LYS A 437 -18.39 20.00 7.05
N SER A 438 -18.52 19.70 5.75
CA SER A 438 -19.54 18.80 5.21
C SER A 438 -19.12 17.34 5.35
N ALA A 439 -17.82 17.03 5.23
CA ALA A 439 -17.27 15.71 5.60
C ALA A 439 -17.44 15.44 7.11
N ASP A 440 -17.15 16.42 7.97
CA ASP A 440 -17.37 16.35 9.42
C ASP A 440 -18.84 16.07 9.76
N TYR A 441 -19.76 16.82 9.12
CA TYR A 441 -21.20 16.60 9.28
C TYR A 441 -21.65 15.23 8.74
N ALA A 442 -21.00 14.70 7.70
CA ALA A 442 -21.27 13.35 7.22
C ALA A 442 -20.83 12.29 8.24
N CYS A 443 -19.64 12.43 8.85
CA CYS A 443 -19.15 11.58 9.93
C CYS A 443 -20.12 11.56 11.13
N TYR A 444 -20.41 12.74 11.70
CA TYR A 444 -21.36 12.91 12.82
C TYR A 444 -22.74 12.28 12.53
N ARG A 445 -23.30 12.55 11.34
CA ARG A 445 -24.63 12.08 10.93
C ARG A 445 -24.68 10.57 10.71
N GLN A 446 -23.61 9.96 10.18
CA GLN A 446 -23.56 8.50 9.99
C GLN A 446 -23.31 7.77 11.31
N ALA A 447 -22.47 8.30 12.21
CA ALA A 447 -22.26 7.78 13.56
C ALA A 447 -23.59 7.67 14.33
N ARG A 448 -24.31 8.78 14.48
CA ARG A 448 -25.60 8.84 15.21
C ARG A 448 -26.67 7.90 14.63
N ARG A 449 -26.71 7.74 13.30
CA ARG A 449 -27.66 6.83 12.63
C ARG A 449 -27.39 5.34 12.88
N ASN A 450 -26.19 4.97 13.32
CA ASN A 450 -25.81 3.58 13.62
C ASN A 450 -25.56 3.36 15.12
N GLY A 451 -26.09 4.23 15.99
CA GLY A 451 -26.05 4.06 17.44
C GLY A 451 -24.74 4.44 18.12
N PHE A 452 -23.87 5.20 17.46
CA PHE A 452 -22.64 5.73 18.08
C PHE A 452 -22.91 7.12 18.67
N ASP A 453 -22.75 7.23 20.00
CA ASP A 453 -23.07 8.44 20.75
C ASP A 453 -21.92 9.45 20.91
N GLY A 454 -20.73 9.11 20.43
CA GLY A 454 -19.61 10.05 20.32
C GLY A 454 -19.80 11.13 19.25
N SER A 455 -18.90 12.11 19.22
CA SER A 455 -18.88 13.17 18.21
C SER A 455 -17.78 12.87 17.19
N PHE A 456 -18.15 12.46 15.98
CA PHE A 456 -17.19 12.03 14.96
C PHE A 456 -16.87 13.17 13.97
N GLN A 457 -15.57 13.47 13.80
CA GLN A 457 -15.04 14.42 12.80
C GLN A 457 -14.29 13.66 11.69
N ALA A 458 -14.17 14.23 10.48
CA ALA A 458 -13.41 13.62 9.40
C ALA A 458 -11.88 13.73 9.61
N LEU A 459 -11.14 12.66 9.32
CA LEU A 459 -9.68 12.62 9.39
C LEU A 459 -9.07 13.23 8.12
N LEU A 460 -9.20 14.55 7.97
CA LEU A 460 -8.76 15.30 6.80
C LEU A 460 -8.04 16.58 7.26
N SER A 461 -6.98 16.97 6.55
CA SER A 461 -6.39 18.30 6.65
C SER A 461 -6.86 19.20 5.50
N SER A 462 -6.56 20.49 5.63
CA SER A 462 -6.69 21.50 4.58
C SER A 462 -5.75 22.67 4.89
N ARG A 463 -5.66 23.67 4.01
CA ARG A 463 -4.88 24.91 4.24
C ARG A 463 -5.10 25.59 5.62
N THR A 464 -6.23 25.35 6.29
CA THR A 464 -6.56 25.94 7.61
C THR A 464 -6.99 24.92 8.67
N HIS A 465 -6.66 23.64 8.51
CA HIS A 465 -6.97 22.60 9.51
C HIS A 465 -5.95 21.46 9.40
N ASN A 466 -5.21 21.17 10.47
CA ASN A 466 -4.22 20.11 10.48
C ASN A 466 -4.79 18.86 11.15
N ILE A 467 -4.33 17.67 10.75
CA ILE A 467 -4.75 16.41 11.40
C ILE A 467 -4.37 16.44 12.89
N GLU A 468 -3.21 17.01 13.25
CA GLU A 468 -2.78 17.11 14.65
C GLU A 468 -3.82 17.75 15.58
N ASP A 469 -4.53 18.78 15.09
CA ASP A 469 -5.45 19.62 15.86
C ASP A 469 -6.82 18.97 16.11
N ILE A 470 -7.14 17.85 15.45
CA ILE A 470 -8.44 17.15 15.57
C ILE A 470 -8.65 16.59 16.99
N ILE A 471 -7.60 16.03 17.61
CA ILE A 471 -7.67 15.48 18.97
C ILE A 471 -6.97 16.41 19.96
N LYS A 472 -7.75 16.87 20.95
CA LYS A 472 -7.27 17.70 22.07
C LYS A 472 -6.04 17.08 22.73
N GLN A 473 -5.07 17.92 23.11
CA GLN A 473 -3.82 17.51 23.75
C GLN A 473 -3.99 16.53 24.94
N GLU A 474 -5.06 16.69 25.73
CA GLU A 474 -5.39 15.83 26.88
C GLU A 474 -5.79 14.39 26.50
N ASP A 475 -6.39 14.20 25.33
CA ASP A 475 -6.87 12.91 24.84
C ASP A 475 -5.86 12.22 23.88
N ARG A 476 -4.77 12.89 23.46
CA ARG A 476 -3.81 12.33 22.48
C ARG A 476 -3.04 11.08 22.93
N ASN A 477 -3.06 10.75 24.21
CA ASN A 477 -2.44 9.53 24.78
C ASN A 477 -3.43 8.36 24.93
N ILE A 478 -4.65 8.49 24.41
CA ILE A 478 -5.69 7.46 24.46
C ILE A 478 -5.54 6.47 23.29
N PRO A 479 -5.70 5.15 23.50
CA PRO A 479 -5.61 4.15 22.44
C PRO A 479 -6.69 4.35 21.38
N ILE A 480 -6.28 4.18 20.12
CA ILE A 480 -7.15 4.24 18.95
C ILE A 480 -7.64 2.83 18.64
N VAL A 481 -8.95 2.67 18.48
CA VAL A 481 -9.61 1.39 18.17
C VAL A 481 -10.49 1.52 16.92
N ASN A 482 -10.86 0.40 16.31
CA ASN A 482 -11.96 0.38 15.34
C ASN A 482 -13.33 0.29 16.04
N LEU A 483 -14.42 0.31 15.27
CA LEU A 483 -15.80 0.21 15.81
C LEU A 483 -16.11 -1.07 16.61
N LYS A 484 -15.28 -2.12 16.52
CA LYS A 484 -15.41 -3.36 17.31
C LYS A 484 -14.56 -3.36 18.58
N GLY A 485 -13.74 -2.32 18.82
CA GLY A 485 -12.80 -2.24 19.93
C GLY A 485 -11.46 -2.94 19.69
N GLU A 486 -11.18 -3.42 18.46
CA GLU A 486 -9.85 -3.92 18.09
C GLU A 486 -8.88 -2.71 18.01
N ILE A 487 -7.73 -2.77 18.69
CA ILE A 487 -6.75 -1.67 18.74
C ILE A 487 -6.08 -1.49 17.37
N LEU A 488 -5.97 -0.23 16.93
CA LEU A 488 -5.29 0.20 15.70
C LEU A 488 -3.94 0.86 16.00
N PHE A 489 -3.88 1.71 17.03
CA PHE A 489 -2.67 2.38 17.54
C PHE A 489 -2.79 2.55 19.06
N ASN A 490 -1.69 2.54 19.81
CA ASN A 490 -1.73 2.71 21.27
C ASN A 490 -1.93 4.18 21.69
N SER A 491 -1.68 5.14 20.79
CA SER A 491 -2.02 6.57 20.99
C SER A 491 -2.14 7.37 19.68
N TRP A 492 -2.74 8.57 19.76
CA TRP A 492 -2.74 9.56 18.68
C TRP A 492 -1.34 10.09 18.37
N ASN A 493 -0.54 10.31 19.42
CA ASN A 493 0.85 10.72 19.29
C ASN A 493 1.70 9.66 18.56
N GLU A 494 1.45 8.38 18.77
CA GLU A 494 2.11 7.28 18.05
C GLU A 494 1.71 7.23 16.57
N MET A 495 0.42 7.37 16.26
CA MET A 495 -0.11 7.44 14.90
C MET A 495 0.53 8.58 14.10
N ILE A 496 0.61 9.78 14.69
CA ILE A 496 1.18 10.97 14.05
C ILE A 496 2.71 10.88 13.90
N ASN A 497 3.43 10.54 14.98
CA ASN A 497 4.89 10.54 14.98
C ASN A 497 5.50 9.29 14.32
N ARG A 498 4.68 8.34 13.82
CA ARG A 498 5.10 7.09 13.16
C ARG A 498 6.02 6.19 14.02
N ASN A 499 6.10 6.46 15.33
CA ASN A 499 7.15 5.98 16.22
C ASN A 499 6.77 4.71 17.01
N GLY A 500 5.71 4.01 16.61
CA GLY A 500 5.31 2.76 17.24
C GLY A 500 4.49 1.86 16.32
N ALA A 501 4.53 0.57 16.65
CA ALA A 501 3.83 -0.54 16.01
C ALA A 501 3.66 -0.47 14.47
N TYR A 502 4.64 -1.03 13.75
CA TYR A 502 4.33 -1.76 12.53
C TYR A 502 3.31 -2.85 12.87
N SER A 503 2.01 -2.60 12.66
CA SER A 503 0.98 -3.63 12.79
C SER A 503 1.22 -4.69 11.72
N THR A 504 1.77 -5.84 12.13
CA THR A 504 2.03 -6.98 11.25
C THR A 504 0.75 -7.63 10.73
N THR A 505 -0.40 -7.28 11.33
CA THR A 505 -1.75 -7.57 10.83
C THR A 505 -2.32 -6.36 10.09
N LYS A 506 -2.92 -6.59 8.92
CA LYS A 506 -3.66 -5.56 8.16
C LYS A 506 -4.85 -5.07 9.00
N PRO A 507 -4.96 -3.76 9.32
CA PRO A 507 -5.97 -3.27 10.24
C PRO A 507 -7.38 -3.34 9.64
N ARG A 508 -8.31 -3.93 10.40
CA ARG A 508 -9.73 -3.99 10.04
C ARG A 508 -10.39 -2.66 10.33
N ILE A 509 -10.95 -2.03 9.30
CA ILE A 509 -11.56 -0.71 9.42
C ILE A 509 -13.02 -0.82 8.98
N TYR A 510 -13.91 -0.54 9.93
CA TYR A 510 -15.34 -0.69 9.74
C TYR A 510 -16.01 0.63 9.37
N THR A 511 -16.91 0.57 8.39
CA THR A 511 -17.88 1.63 8.14
C THR A 511 -18.88 1.72 9.30
N PHE A 512 -19.58 2.83 9.46
CA PHE A 512 -20.65 2.93 10.47
C PHE A 512 -21.77 1.89 10.30
N ASN A 513 -22.04 1.41 9.07
CA ASN A 513 -22.96 0.30 8.79
C ASN A 513 -22.31 -1.11 8.83
N GLY A 514 -21.09 -1.25 9.35
CA GLY A 514 -20.48 -2.53 9.70
C GLY A 514 -19.73 -3.28 8.58
N LYS A 515 -19.61 -2.71 7.38
CA LYS A 515 -18.77 -3.24 6.28
C LYS A 515 -17.29 -3.06 6.63
N ASP A 516 -16.44 -4.04 6.31
CA ASP A 516 -14.97 -3.88 6.40
C ASP A 516 -14.43 -3.33 5.07
N ILE A 517 -13.84 -2.12 5.09
CA ILE A 517 -13.40 -1.48 3.83
C ILE A 517 -12.25 -2.22 3.14
N LEU A 518 -11.52 -3.10 3.84
CA LEU A 518 -10.52 -3.97 3.21
C LEU A 518 -11.16 -5.08 2.38
N THR A 519 -12.25 -5.69 2.82
CA THR A 519 -12.89 -6.83 2.12
C THR A 519 -14.05 -6.41 1.22
N ASP A 520 -14.74 -5.31 1.53
CA ASP A 520 -15.93 -4.87 0.80
C ASP A 520 -15.57 -4.27 -0.57
N PHE A 521 -16.26 -4.71 -1.62
CA PHE A 521 -16.00 -4.31 -3.00
C PHE A 521 -16.40 -2.87 -3.33
N SER A 522 -17.23 -2.20 -2.51
CA SER A 522 -17.53 -0.78 -2.68
C SER A 522 -16.26 0.08 -2.66
N TRP A 523 -15.24 -0.29 -1.87
CA TRP A 523 -13.91 0.33 -1.92
C TRP A 523 -12.99 -0.45 -2.85
N PHE A 524 -13.17 -0.30 -4.16
CA PHE A 524 -12.26 -0.90 -5.15
C PHE A 524 -10.80 -0.46 -4.92
N HIS A 525 -10.58 0.83 -4.63
CA HIS A 525 -9.28 1.34 -4.21
C HIS A 525 -9.17 1.34 -2.68
N LYS A 526 -8.27 0.51 -2.14
CA LYS A 526 -7.98 0.39 -0.70
C LYS A 526 -7.08 1.52 -0.19
N LYS A 527 -7.55 2.76 -0.36
CA LYS A 527 -6.87 4.03 -0.05
C LYS A 527 -7.82 5.01 0.64
N ILE A 528 -7.26 5.92 1.43
CA ILE A 528 -7.96 6.92 2.26
C ILE A 528 -7.49 8.32 1.85
N TRP A 529 -8.41 9.27 1.69
CA TRP A 529 -8.07 10.70 1.58
C TRP A 529 -7.55 11.25 2.92
N LEU A 530 -6.46 12.03 2.89
CA LEU A 530 -5.90 12.70 4.08
C LEU A 530 -5.67 14.20 3.87
N GLY A 531 -5.22 14.63 2.69
CA GLY A 531 -4.87 16.04 2.38
C GLY A 531 -3.42 16.41 2.69
N SER A 532 -2.85 15.86 3.76
CA SER A 532 -1.46 16.03 4.17
C SER A 532 -0.85 14.71 4.66
N PRO A 533 0.48 14.64 4.76
CA PRO A 533 1.16 13.69 5.65
C PRO A 533 0.63 13.78 7.10
N LEU A 534 0.84 12.72 7.88
CA LEU A 534 0.40 12.64 9.28
C LEU A 534 1.31 13.43 10.24
N ASP A 535 2.57 13.61 9.90
CA ASP A 535 3.62 14.31 10.65
C ASP A 535 3.51 15.85 10.58
N GLY A 536 2.44 16.36 9.95
CA GLY A 536 2.08 17.79 9.98
C GLY A 536 2.70 18.64 8.86
N ASP A 537 3.57 18.07 8.02
CA ASP A 537 4.18 18.77 6.88
C ASP A 537 3.09 19.29 5.91
N GLN A 538 2.91 20.61 5.84
CA GLN A 538 1.83 21.21 5.05
C GLN A 538 2.17 21.20 3.55
N VAL A 539 1.76 20.13 2.86
CA VAL A 539 1.90 20.02 1.41
C VAL A 539 0.83 20.84 0.69
N VAL A 540 1.26 21.91 0.02
CA VAL A 540 0.38 22.85 -0.70
C VAL A 540 -0.30 22.16 -1.89
N ASP A 541 -1.58 22.48 -2.10
CA ASP A 541 -2.43 22.07 -3.24
C ASP A 541 -2.64 20.55 -3.42
N LEU A 542 -2.56 19.78 -2.33
CA LEU A 542 -2.97 18.38 -2.26
C LEU A 542 -4.18 18.13 -1.33
N ASP A 543 -5.08 19.11 -1.18
CA ASP A 543 -6.34 19.00 -0.41
C ASP A 543 -7.62 19.06 -1.29
N CYS A 544 -7.53 18.78 -2.60
CA CYS A 544 -8.66 18.83 -3.55
C CYS A 544 -9.45 20.16 -3.54
N ASP A 545 -8.72 21.29 -3.52
CA ASP A 545 -9.26 22.65 -3.35
C ASP A 545 -10.09 22.77 -2.06
N ALA A 546 -9.44 22.50 -0.92
CA ALA A 546 -10.07 22.38 0.40
C ALA A 546 -11.33 21.49 0.42
N TRP A 547 -11.26 20.37 -0.30
CA TRP A 547 -12.28 19.34 -0.50
C TRP A 547 -13.55 19.78 -1.25
N ARG A 548 -13.37 20.54 -2.33
CA ARG A 548 -14.47 21.14 -3.13
C ARG A 548 -14.37 20.83 -4.63
N SER A 549 -13.46 19.96 -5.04
CA SER A 549 -13.29 19.62 -6.45
C SER A 549 -13.17 18.13 -6.67
N GLU A 550 -13.94 17.62 -7.64
CA GLU A 550 -13.76 16.29 -8.24
C GLU A 550 -13.13 16.36 -9.64
N SER A 551 -12.43 17.45 -9.94
CA SER A 551 -11.69 17.61 -11.21
C SER A 551 -10.60 16.56 -11.37
N THR A 552 -10.30 16.20 -12.62
CA THR A 552 -9.12 15.41 -12.97
C THR A 552 -7.81 16.19 -12.81
N GLU A 553 -7.88 17.52 -12.84
CA GLU A 553 -6.72 18.43 -12.80
C GLU A 553 -6.26 18.72 -11.37
N HIS A 554 -7.15 18.57 -10.39
CA HIS A 554 -6.83 18.67 -8.97
C HIS A 554 -6.43 17.32 -8.39
N TYR A 555 -5.56 17.37 -7.37
CA TYR A 555 -5.04 16.22 -6.67
C TYR A 555 -5.27 16.35 -5.17
N GLY A 556 -5.44 15.20 -4.51
CA GLY A 556 -5.46 15.07 -3.07
C GLY A 556 -4.36 14.11 -2.60
N LEU A 557 -3.84 14.30 -1.38
CA LEU A 557 -2.96 13.31 -0.77
C LEU A 557 -3.77 12.19 -0.13
N VAL A 558 -3.34 10.96 -0.36
CA VAL A 558 -3.95 9.72 0.12
C VAL A 558 -2.94 8.83 0.83
N SER A 559 -3.43 7.92 1.68
CA SER A 559 -2.64 6.81 2.20
C SER A 559 -3.21 5.45 1.83
N SER A 560 -2.33 4.45 1.78
CA SER A 560 -2.67 3.05 1.53
C SER A 560 -3.16 2.36 2.81
N ILE A 561 -4.19 1.51 2.69
CA ILE A 561 -4.61 0.63 3.80
C ILE A 561 -3.81 -0.68 3.78
N ILE A 562 -3.22 -1.04 2.62
CA ILE A 562 -2.51 -2.31 2.41
C ILE A 562 -1.01 -2.17 2.74
N ASN A 563 -0.37 -1.08 2.30
CA ASN A 563 1.09 -0.90 2.32
C ASN A 563 1.59 -0.18 3.59
N GLY A 564 1.16 -0.63 4.76
CA GLY A 564 1.33 0.11 6.01
C GLY A 564 0.29 1.22 6.14
N PHE A 565 -0.69 0.98 7.01
CA PHE A 565 -1.82 1.87 7.24
C PHE A 565 -1.35 3.26 7.71
N LEU A 566 -1.74 4.30 6.98
CA LEU A 566 -1.35 5.70 7.20
C LEU A 566 0.16 5.99 7.03
N HIS A 567 0.97 5.03 6.56
CA HIS A 567 2.41 5.16 6.42
C HIS A 567 2.82 5.71 5.03
N GLU A 568 2.34 5.12 3.95
CA GLU A 568 2.63 5.59 2.58
C GLU A 568 1.79 6.83 2.24
N SER A 569 2.38 7.87 1.64
CA SER A 569 1.68 9.09 1.20
C SER A 569 1.82 9.28 -0.30
N ILE A 570 0.70 9.24 -1.02
CA ILE A 570 0.63 9.26 -2.50
C ILE A 570 -0.32 10.37 -2.93
N ARG A 571 -0.07 11.05 -4.06
CA ARG A 571 -1.07 11.94 -4.68
C ARG A 571 -2.03 11.15 -5.57
N TYR A 572 -3.32 11.48 -5.53
CA TYR A 572 -4.38 10.87 -6.35
C TYR A 572 -5.30 11.94 -6.94
N SER A 573 -5.84 11.69 -8.13
CA SER A 573 -6.75 12.63 -8.80
C SER A 573 -8.09 12.73 -8.07
N CYS A 574 -8.60 13.94 -7.84
CA CYS A 574 -9.78 14.16 -7.01
C CYS A 574 -11.08 13.58 -7.56
N LYS A 575 -11.12 13.20 -8.85
CA LYS A 575 -12.23 12.42 -9.44
C LYS A 575 -12.36 10.99 -8.88
N THR A 576 -11.37 10.51 -8.13
CA THR A 576 -11.33 9.12 -7.64
C THR A 576 -12.21 8.94 -6.40
N LYS A 577 -13.04 7.89 -6.37
CA LYS A 577 -13.80 7.52 -5.17
C LYS A 577 -12.96 6.68 -4.20
N LEU A 578 -12.65 7.23 -3.02
CA LEU A 578 -11.81 6.61 -1.99
C LEU A 578 -12.50 6.61 -0.61
N ALA A 579 -11.86 6.03 0.41
CA ALA A 579 -12.37 6.06 1.78
C ALA A 579 -12.13 7.43 2.46
N ILE A 580 -13.10 7.83 3.29
CA ILE A 580 -12.94 8.87 4.32
C ILE A 580 -12.97 8.17 5.67
N LEU A 581 -11.98 8.45 6.51
CA LEU A 581 -12.03 8.04 7.92
C LEU A 581 -12.67 9.14 8.78
N CYS A 582 -13.33 8.69 9.83
CA CYS A 582 -13.95 9.52 10.85
C CYS A 582 -13.39 9.10 12.21
N VAL A 583 -12.94 10.05 13.02
CA VAL A 583 -12.44 9.81 14.39
C VAL A 583 -13.40 10.38 15.44
N GLU A 584 -13.59 9.62 16.51
CA GLU A 584 -14.35 10.03 17.69
C GLU A 584 -13.57 11.09 18.49
N MET A 585 -14.07 12.33 18.49
CA MET A 585 -13.65 13.36 19.43
C MET A 585 -14.35 13.09 20.78
N ASN A 586 -13.59 12.98 21.86
CA ASN A 586 -14.15 12.78 23.20
C ASN A 586 -15.05 13.97 23.61
N THR A 587 -16.35 13.71 23.68
CA THR A 587 -17.28 14.48 24.53
C THR A 587 -17.36 13.82 25.91
N GLU A 588 -17.58 14.65 26.94
CA GLU A 588 -17.32 14.33 28.35
C GLU A 588 -18.20 13.19 28.93
N GLU A 589 -17.82 12.68 30.12
CA GLU A 589 -18.64 11.74 30.90
C GLU A 589 -20.06 12.34 31.05
N TYR A 590 -21.10 11.60 30.63
CA TYR A 590 -22.50 12.04 30.71
C TYR A 590 -23.01 11.95 32.16
N GLU A 591 -22.46 12.79 33.04
CA GLU A 591 -22.98 13.01 34.39
C GLU A 591 -24.43 13.50 34.30
N LYS A 592 -25.36 12.60 34.60
CA LYS A 592 -26.77 12.95 34.79
C LYS A 592 -26.90 13.79 36.06
N ARG A 593 -27.00 15.10 35.88
CA ARG A 593 -27.61 16.03 36.84
C ARG A 593 -29.12 16.05 36.68
#